data_AF-A0A1B6DF93-F1
#
_entry.id   AF-A0A1B6DF93-F1
#
_cell.length_a   1.000
_cell.length_b   1.000
_cell.length_c   1.000
_cell.angle_alpha   90.00
_cell.angle_beta   90.00
_cell.angle_gamma   90.00
#
_symmetry.space_group_name_H-M   'P 1'
#
loop_
_entity.id
_entity.type
_entity.pdbx_description
1 polymer ?
#
loop_
_entity_poly.entity_id
_entity_poly.type
_entity_poly.pdbx_seq_one_letter_code
_entity_poly.pdbx_strand_id
1 'polypeptide(L)'
;LPEDHPKLLEGVTTVGLVGYPNVGKSSTINALLQHKKVSVSATPGKTKHFQTLYLDNELMLCDCPGLVMPSFVCTKADMIVNGILPIDQMRDHVPPINLVTSLIPRNIIQAQYGIMMPKPLEGEDENRPPTAEELLNSYGFARGFMTQNGQPDNPRSSRYILKDFVNGKLLYCHAPPGICQENFHTFKVKERAHIPENTAIANRAIKISKVTGEDLDKVFFKQTSLGAHTKGIKRIGSAVNLTSNGSIAGSTMSISSVGTNEKPWKKHSEKRNKREKLRRVYRHLDEV
;
A
#
# COMPACT_ATOMS: atom_id res chain seq x y z
N LEU A 1 -1.89 -6.87 -57.20
CA LEU A 1 -1.63 -7.63 -55.96
C LEU A 1 -2.70 -8.71 -55.90
N PRO A 2 -2.37 -10.01 -55.78
CA PRO A 2 -3.42 -11.02 -55.75
C PRO A 2 -4.17 -10.88 -54.42
N GLU A 3 -5.46 -10.54 -54.53
CA GLU A 3 -6.42 -10.46 -53.44
C GLU A 3 -6.87 -11.88 -53.05
N ASP A 4 -6.06 -12.58 -52.26
CA ASP A 4 -6.51 -13.76 -51.52
C ASP A 4 -6.71 -13.38 -50.05
N HIS A 5 -7.80 -12.65 -49.79
CA HIS A 5 -8.31 -12.57 -48.43
C HIS A 5 -9.00 -13.91 -48.11
N PRO A 6 -8.65 -14.59 -47.01
CA PRO A 6 -9.27 -15.87 -46.68
C PRO A 6 -10.78 -15.70 -46.60
N LYS A 7 -11.50 -16.48 -47.40
CA LYS A 7 -12.96 -16.52 -47.45
C LYS A 7 -13.49 -16.79 -46.03
N LEU A 8 -14.45 -15.98 -45.61
CA LEU A 8 -15.23 -16.22 -44.40
C LEU A 8 -15.69 -17.69 -44.41
N LEU A 9 -15.49 -18.39 -43.30
CA LEU A 9 -15.94 -19.77 -43.16
C LEU A 9 -17.47 -19.79 -43.33
N GLU A 10 -17.94 -20.45 -44.40
CA GLU A 10 -19.37 -20.58 -44.66
C GLU A 10 -20.05 -21.26 -43.46
N GLY A 11 -21.10 -20.65 -42.93
CA GLY A 11 -21.85 -21.13 -41.78
C GLY A 11 -21.30 -20.72 -40.40
N VAL A 12 -20.18 -19.98 -40.32
CA VAL A 12 -19.63 -19.50 -39.03
C VAL A 12 -19.68 -17.98 -38.93
N THR A 13 -20.45 -17.47 -37.98
CA THR A 13 -20.50 -16.04 -37.64
C THR A 13 -19.23 -15.65 -36.87
N THR A 14 -18.52 -14.64 -37.36
CA THR A 14 -17.28 -14.16 -36.73
C THR A 14 -17.49 -12.80 -36.06
N VAL A 15 -17.19 -12.70 -34.76
CA VAL A 15 -17.35 -11.47 -33.97
C VAL A 15 -16.00 -11.03 -33.41
N GLY A 16 -15.53 -9.85 -33.81
CA GLY A 16 -14.29 -9.26 -33.32
C GLY A 16 -14.49 -8.29 -32.16
N LEU A 17 -13.68 -8.43 -31.11
CA LEU A 17 -13.64 -7.48 -30.00
C LEU A 17 -12.55 -6.44 -30.23
N VAL A 18 -12.94 -5.18 -30.40
CA VAL A 18 -12.03 -4.04 -30.65
C VAL A 18 -12.19 -2.99 -29.56
N GLY A 19 -11.09 -2.35 -29.17
CA GLY A 19 -11.09 -1.27 -28.18
C GLY A 19 -9.73 -1.05 -27.53
N TYR A 20 -9.66 -0.05 -26.64
CA TYR A 20 -8.43 0.33 -25.92
C TYR A 20 -7.77 -0.84 -25.16
N PRO A 21 -6.47 -0.76 -24.87
CA PRO A 21 -5.83 -1.68 -23.92
C PRO A 21 -6.57 -1.71 -22.58
N ASN A 22 -6.52 -2.83 -21.87
CA ASN A 22 -7.03 -3.00 -20.51
C ASN A 22 -8.54 -2.80 -20.26
N VAL A 23 -9.36 -2.55 -21.28
CA VAL A 23 -10.84 -2.47 -21.14
C VAL A 23 -11.54 -3.82 -20.90
N GLY A 24 -10.78 -4.91 -20.79
CA GLY A 24 -11.34 -6.23 -20.46
C GLY A 24 -11.66 -7.15 -21.64
N LYS A 25 -11.30 -6.81 -22.90
CA LYS A 25 -11.60 -7.63 -24.11
C LYS A 25 -11.31 -9.12 -23.92
N SER A 26 -10.05 -9.47 -23.64
CA SER A 26 -9.62 -10.85 -23.43
C SER A 26 -10.22 -11.50 -22.17
N SER A 27 -10.56 -10.70 -21.14
CA SER A 27 -11.26 -11.19 -19.96
C SER A 27 -12.71 -11.54 -20.26
N THR A 28 -13.40 -10.74 -21.07
CA THR A 28 -14.76 -11.00 -21.54
C THR A 28 -14.81 -12.29 -22.37
N ILE A 29 -13.82 -12.50 -23.26
CA ILE A 29 -13.71 -13.75 -24.04
C ILE A 29 -13.59 -14.97 -23.13
N ASN A 30 -12.70 -14.92 -22.13
CA ASN A 30 -12.56 -16.01 -21.16
C ASN A 30 -13.84 -16.24 -20.34
N ALA A 31 -14.57 -15.17 -20.01
CA ALA A 31 -15.84 -15.27 -19.31
C ALA A 31 -16.91 -15.96 -20.17
N LEU A 32 -16.99 -15.62 -21.46
CA LEU A 32 -17.89 -16.26 -22.41
C LEU A 32 -17.53 -17.73 -22.64
N LEU A 33 -16.25 -18.05 -22.79
CA LEU A 33 -15.76 -19.43 -22.98
C LEU A 33 -15.80 -20.28 -21.69
N GLN A 34 -16.08 -19.67 -20.54
CA GLN A 34 -16.06 -20.28 -19.19
C GLN A 34 -14.73 -20.96 -18.80
N HIS A 35 -13.69 -20.80 -19.61
CA HIS A 35 -12.37 -21.37 -19.44
C HIS A 35 -11.30 -20.35 -19.83
N LYS A 36 -10.15 -20.43 -19.16
CA LYS A 36 -9.01 -19.56 -19.44
C LYS A 36 -8.29 -20.00 -20.72
N LYS A 37 -8.78 -19.53 -21.87
CA LYS A 37 -8.17 -19.78 -23.19
C LYS A 37 -7.20 -18.67 -23.60
N VAL A 38 -7.47 -17.44 -23.19
CA VAL A 38 -6.62 -16.27 -23.47
C VAL A 38 -5.87 -15.81 -22.23
N SER A 39 -4.61 -15.42 -22.41
CA SER A 39 -3.84 -14.80 -21.34
C SER A 39 -4.31 -13.37 -21.05
N VAL A 40 -4.59 -13.05 -19.78
CA VAL A 40 -5.01 -11.71 -19.33
C VAL A 40 -3.97 -11.11 -18.38
N SER A 41 -3.89 -9.77 -18.34
CA SER A 41 -3.03 -9.01 -17.42
C SER A 41 -3.59 -7.60 -17.24
N ALA A 42 -3.31 -6.97 -16.10
CA ALA A 42 -3.60 -5.56 -15.86
C ALA A 42 -2.60 -4.62 -16.56
N THR A 43 -1.44 -5.14 -16.98
CA THR A 43 -0.45 -4.35 -17.72
C THR A 43 -0.84 -4.27 -19.21
N PRO A 44 -0.81 -3.07 -19.82
CA PRO A 44 -1.04 -2.91 -21.25
C PRO A 44 -0.10 -3.78 -22.11
N GLY A 45 -0.55 -4.12 -23.31
CA GLY A 45 0.26 -4.86 -24.29
C GLY A 45 0.35 -6.37 -24.04
N LYS A 46 -0.59 -6.93 -23.26
CA LYS A 46 -0.67 -8.37 -23.02
C LYS A 46 -1.07 -9.16 -24.27
N THR A 47 -2.12 -8.71 -24.97
CA THR A 47 -2.56 -9.27 -26.25
C THR A 47 -1.82 -8.57 -27.37
N LYS A 48 -0.90 -9.29 -28.03
CA LYS A 48 -0.03 -8.75 -29.10
C LYS A 48 -0.41 -9.22 -30.50
N HIS A 49 -1.11 -10.34 -30.59
CA HIS A 49 -1.47 -10.97 -31.85
C HIS A 49 -2.98 -11.10 -31.93
N PHE A 50 -3.49 -11.01 -33.15
CA PHE A 50 -4.86 -11.39 -33.47
C PHE A 50 -5.01 -12.90 -33.31
N GLN A 51 -6.10 -13.34 -32.68
CA GLN A 51 -6.38 -14.75 -32.44
C GLN A 51 -7.88 -15.00 -32.55
N THR A 52 -8.24 -16.19 -33.02
CA THR A 52 -9.63 -16.64 -33.20
C THR A 52 -9.93 -17.81 -32.27
N LEU A 53 -11.13 -17.82 -31.71
CA LEU A 53 -11.57 -18.79 -30.72
C LEU A 53 -13.02 -19.16 -31.00
N TYR A 54 -13.29 -20.44 -31.22
CA TYR A 54 -14.65 -20.92 -31.34
C TYR A 54 -15.34 -20.88 -29.97
N LEU A 55 -16.47 -20.18 -29.90
CA LEU A 55 -17.39 -20.25 -28.77
C LEU A 55 -18.33 -21.45 -28.95
N ASP A 56 -18.86 -21.60 -30.16
CA ASP A 56 -19.71 -22.71 -30.62
C ASP A 56 -19.36 -23.08 -32.07
N ASN A 57 -20.00 -24.13 -32.61
CA ASN A 57 -19.79 -24.58 -33.99
C ASN A 57 -20.13 -23.51 -35.05
N GLU A 58 -21.05 -22.59 -34.73
CA GLU A 58 -21.51 -21.53 -35.63
C GLU A 58 -20.99 -20.14 -35.24
N LEU A 59 -20.23 -20.01 -34.14
CA LEU A 59 -19.82 -18.72 -33.59
C LEU A 59 -18.34 -18.71 -33.20
N MET A 60 -17.60 -17.80 -33.83
CA MET A 60 -16.18 -17.56 -33.59
C MET A 60 -15.95 -16.15 -33.05
N LEU A 61 -15.20 -16.05 -31.96
CA LEU A 61 -14.75 -14.80 -31.35
C LEU A 61 -13.32 -14.49 -31.78
N CYS A 62 -13.04 -13.22 -32.07
CA CYS A 62 -11.69 -12.74 -32.36
C CYS A 62 -11.21 -11.77 -31.28
N ASP A 63 -10.05 -12.06 -30.70
CA ASP A 63 -9.37 -11.14 -29.79
C ASP A 63 -8.33 -10.33 -30.55
N CYS A 64 -8.44 -9.01 -30.46
CA CYS A 64 -7.53 -8.09 -31.13
C CYS A 64 -6.62 -7.39 -30.11
N PRO A 65 -5.37 -7.05 -30.49
CA PRO A 65 -4.54 -6.14 -29.72
C PRO A 65 -5.28 -4.83 -29.39
N GLY A 66 -4.99 -4.24 -28.24
CA GLY A 66 -5.57 -2.95 -27.87
C GLY A 66 -5.10 -1.85 -28.82
N LEU A 67 -6.04 -1.17 -29.46
CA LEU A 67 -5.74 -0.05 -30.35
C LEU A 67 -5.93 1.28 -29.61
N VAL A 68 -5.04 2.22 -29.86
CA VAL A 68 -5.14 3.60 -29.38
C VAL A 68 -5.16 4.50 -30.61
N MET A 69 -6.30 5.12 -30.89
CA MET A 69 -6.37 6.11 -31.96
C MET A 69 -5.71 7.41 -31.49
N PRO A 70 -4.88 8.06 -32.31
CA PRO A 70 -4.34 9.37 -31.97
C PRO A 70 -5.49 10.37 -31.86
N SER A 71 -5.69 10.91 -30.66
CA SER A 71 -6.64 11.98 -30.38
C SER A 71 -5.87 13.19 -29.90
N PHE A 72 -6.17 14.37 -30.46
CA PHE A 72 -5.56 15.64 -30.05
C PHE A 72 -5.99 16.08 -28.65
N VAL A 73 -7.02 15.46 -28.07
CA VAL A 73 -7.61 15.84 -26.78
C VAL A 73 -6.92 15.14 -25.60
N CYS A 74 -6.25 14.01 -25.83
CA CYS A 74 -5.69 13.20 -24.75
C CYS A 74 -4.19 13.46 -24.59
N THR A 75 -3.80 13.99 -23.42
CA THR A 75 -2.40 14.10 -23.06
C THR A 75 -1.83 12.74 -22.70
N LYS A 76 -0.48 12.63 -22.68
CA LYS A 76 0.19 11.42 -22.18
C LYS A 76 -0.22 11.07 -20.75
N ALA A 77 -0.53 12.07 -19.94
CA ALA A 77 -0.96 11.88 -18.56
C ALA A 77 -2.34 11.20 -18.50
N ASP A 78 -3.30 11.64 -19.32
CA ASP A 78 -4.62 11.01 -19.44
C ASP A 78 -4.51 9.54 -19.85
N MET A 79 -3.60 9.24 -20.78
CA MET A 79 -3.37 7.86 -21.23
C MET A 79 -2.80 6.96 -20.11
N ILE A 80 -2.02 7.51 -19.19
CA ILE A 80 -1.50 6.77 -18.03
C ILE A 80 -2.61 6.54 -17.00
N VAL A 81 -3.38 7.59 -16.68
CA VAL A 81 -4.48 7.54 -15.71
C VAL A 81 -5.57 6.55 -16.15
N ASN A 82 -5.86 6.49 -17.46
CA ASN A 82 -6.80 5.52 -18.04
C ASN A 82 -6.22 4.10 -18.23
N GLY A 83 -4.98 3.85 -17.81
CA GLY A 83 -4.35 2.53 -17.89
C GLY A 83 -4.06 2.06 -19.33
N ILE A 84 -3.94 2.99 -20.29
CA ILE A 84 -3.58 2.69 -21.68
C ILE A 84 -2.05 2.54 -21.81
N LEU A 85 -1.30 3.43 -21.17
CA LEU A 85 0.16 3.39 -21.12
C LEU A 85 0.65 2.66 -19.87
N PRO A 86 1.78 1.92 -19.95
CA PRO A 86 2.30 1.19 -18.81
C PRO A 86 2.82 2.14 -17.72
N ILE A 87 2.16 2.13 -16.56
CA ILE A 87 2.53 2.92 -15.37
C ILE A 87 3.96 2.61 -14.92
N ASP A 88 4.41 1.36 -15.02
CA ASP A 88 5.75 0.97 -14.55
C ASP A 88 6.89 1.65 -15.32
N GLN A 89 6.66 1.97 -16.60
CA GLN A 89 7.66 2.56 -17.50
C GLN A 89 7.54 4.08 -17.64
N MET A 90 6.62 4.71 -16.89
CA MET A 90 6.47 6.16 -16.92
C MET A 90 7.75 6.85 -16.40
N ARG A 91 8.15 7.93 -17.09
CA ARG A 91 9.30 8.76 -16.70
C ARG A 91 8.84 9.95 -15.85
N ASP A 92 7.79 10.61 -16.29
CA ASP A 92 7.17 11.71 -15.59
C ASP A 92 5.91 11.22 -14.87
N HIS A 93 5.83 11.55 -13.59
CA HIS A 93 4.80 11.09 -12.68
C HIS A 93 4.00 12.25 -12.08
N VAL A 94 4.46 13.49 -12.25
CA VAL A 94 3.81 14.68 -11.67
C VAL A 94 2.50 14.98 -12.40
N PRO A 95 2.42 15.06 -13.74
CA PRO A 95 1.18 15.36 -14.43
C PRO A 95 0.07 14.32 -14.21
N PRO A 96 0.31 12.98 -14.30
CA PRO A 96 -0.73 12.00 -14.01
C PRO A 96 -1.28 12.10 -12.59
N ILE A 97 -0.43 12.41 -11.61
CA ILE A 97 -0.87 12.56 -10.22
C ILE A 97 -1.68 13.85 -10.04
N ASN A 98 -1.27 14.95 -10.67
CA ASN A 98 -2.05 16.20 -10.66
C ASN A 98 -3.46 16.02 -11.26
N LEU A 99 -3.60 15.16 -12.28
CA LEU A 99 -4.92 14.79 -12.80
C LEU A 99 -5.71 13.99 -11.77
N VAL A 100 -5.11 13.01 -11.10
CA VAL A 100 -5.83 12.25 -10.05
C VAL A 100 -6.25 13.14 -8.90
N THR A 101 -5.43 14.11 -8.50
CA THR A 101 -5.76 15.05 -7.40
C THR A 101 -6.78 16.11 -7.79
N SER A 102 -6.90 16.45 -9.08
CA SER A 102 -7.99 17.32 -9.55
C SER A 102 -9.33 16.58 -9.63
N LEU A 103 -9.31 15.27 -9.89
CA LEU A 103 -10.52 14.45 -9.97
C LEU A 103 -11.05 14.03 -8.59
N ILE A 104 -10.15 13.75 -7.62
CA ILE A 104 -10.52 13.21 -6.32
C ILE A 104 -10.25 14.24 -5.21
N PRO A 105 -11.27 14.59 -4.40
CA PRO A 105 -11.11 15.52 -3.29
C PRO A 105 -10.08 15.04 -2.26
N ARG A 106 -9.34 16.01 -1.70
CA ARG A 106 -8.32 15.81 -0.66
C ARG A 106 -8.79 14.88 0.47
N ASN A 107 -10.00 15.11 0.98
CA ASN A 107 -10.56 14.38 2.11
C ASN A 107 -10.69 12.87 1.83
N ILE A 108 -11.05 12.51 0.60
CA ILE A 108 -11.21 11.11 0.18
C ILE A 108 -9.88 10.40 0.09
N ILE A 109 -8.87 11.07 -0.48
CA ILE A 109 -7.51 10.53 -0.57
C ILE A 109 -6.93 10.32 0.83
N GLN A 110 -7.08 11.30 1.72
CA GLN A 110 -6.65 11.20 3.13
C GLN A 110 -7.33 10.04 3.85
N ALA A 111 -8.66 9.90 3.70
CA ALA A 111 -9.42 8.82 4.32
C ALA A 111 -9.02 7.44 3.77
N GLN A 112 -8.81 7.32 2.45
CA GLN A 112 -8.52 6.05 1.80
C GLN A 112 -7.11 5.53 2.13
N TYR A 113 -6.13 6.42 2.26
CA TYR A 113 -4.76 6.05 2.58
C TYR A 113 -4.40 6.19 4.05
N GLY A 114 -5.25 6.81 4.87
CA GLY A 114 -4.94 7.10 6.27
C GLY A 114 -3.79 8.08 6.43
N ILE A 115 -3.65 9.02 5.49
CA ILE A 115 -2.56 10.01 5.46
C ILE A 115 -3.07 11.41 5.78
N MET A 116 -2.20 12.23 6.37
CA MET A 116 -2.45 13.65 6.59
C MET A 116 -1.63 14.42 5.56
N MET A 117 -2.32 15.19 4.71
CA MET A 117 -1.66 16.07 3.75
C MET A 117 -1.58 17.49 4.32
N PRO A 118 -0.48 18.23 4.07
CA PRO A 118 -0.36 19.62 4.49
C PRO A 118 -1.48 20.46 3.86
N LYS A 119 -2.06 21.38 4.63
CA LYS A 119 -3.03 22.34 4.09
C LYS A 119 -2.32 23.34 3.17
N PRO A 120 -3.05 23.96 2.22
CA PRO A 120 -2.54 25.11 1.47
C PRO A 120 -1.96 26.19 2.40
N LEU A 121 -0.95 26.91 1.92
CA LEU A 121 -0.30 27.97 2.70
C LEU A 121 -1.26 29.16 2.93
N GLU A 122 -0.99 29.94 3.97
CA GLU A 122 -1.75 31.17 4.25
C GLU A 122 -1.62 32.14 3.07
N GLY A 123 -2.70 32.32 2.30
CA GLY A 123 -2.75 33.13 1.08
C GLY A 123 -3.15 32.38 -0.19
N GLU A 124 -3.22 31.05 -0.16
CA GLU A 124 -3.76 30.23 -1.25
C GLU A 124 -5.23 29.86 -1.01
N ASP A 125 -5.96 29.53 -2.09
CA ASP A 125 -7.33 29.05 -2.00
C ASP A 125 -7.43 27.76 -1.16
N GLU A 126 -8.22 27.78 -0.09
CA GLU A 126 -8.41 26.61 0.78
C GLU A 126 -8.99 25.40 0.04
N ASN A 127 -9.80 25.64 -0.99
CA ASN A 127 -10.50 24.62 -1.78
C ASN A 127 -9.68 24.09 -2.96
N ARG A 128 -8.42 24.52 -3.13
CA ARG A 128 -7.61 24.04 -4.26
C ARG A 128 -7.34 22.52 -4.16
N PRO A 129 -7.24 21.82 -5.30
CA PRO A 129 -6.83 20.43 -5.30
C PRO A 129 -5.40 20.29 -4.73
N PRO A 130 -5.09 19.17 -4.05
CA PRO A 130 -3.75 18.93 -3.54
C PRO A 130 -2.75 18.81 -4.70
N THR A 131 -1.56 19.38 -4.51
CA THR A 131 -0.47 19.26 -5.48
C THR A 131 0.08 17.84 -5.45
N ALA A 132 0.59 17.33 -6.58
CA ALA A 132 1.23 16.01 -6.63
C ALA A 132 2.31 15.84 -5.55
N GLU A 133 3.13 16.85 -5.29
CA GLU A 133 4.18 16.78 -4.27
C GLU A 133 3.62 16.59 -2.86
N GLU A 134 2.55 17.31 -2.49
CA GLU A 134 1.91 17.17 -1.16
C GLU A 134 1.40 15.75 -0.93
N LEU A 135 0.75 15.18 -1.95
CA LEU A 135 0.23 13.82 -1.91
C LEU A 135 1.37 12.79 -1.89
N LEU A 136 2.35 12.92 -2.77
CA LEU A 136 3.44 11.95 -2.90
C LEU A 136 4.37 11.96 -1.69
N ASN A 137 4.69 13.15 -1.16
CA ASN A 137 5.51 13.29 0.04
C ASN A 137 4.79 12.67 1.23
N SER A 138 3.54 13.04 1.48
CA SER A 138 2.76 12.50 2.61
C SER A 138 2.57 10.98 2.52
N TYR A 139 2.29 10.46 1.33
CA TYR A 139 2.19 9.01 1.09
C TYR A 139 3.54 8.29 1.27
N GLY A 140 4.61 8.89 0.75
CA GLY A 140 5.98 8.37 0.87
C GLY A 140 6.42 8.27 2.33
N PHE A 141 6.16 9.30 3.14
CA PHE A 141 6.43 9.29 4.58
C PHE A 141 5.60 8.23 5.30
N ALA A 142 4.29 8.16 5.05
CA ALA A 142 3.42 7.18 5.70
C ALA A 142 3.80 5.72 5.37
N ARG A 143 4.36 5.46 4.18
CA ARG A 143 4.81 4.14 3.75
C ARG A 143 6.30 3.86 4.00
N GLY A 144 7.08 4.85 4.42
CA GLY A 144 8.53 4.72 4.56
C GLY A 144 9.27 4.55 3.23
N PHE A 145 8.70 5.03 2.13
CA PHE A 145 9.38 5.03 0.83
C PHE A 145 10.38 6.17 0.78
N MET A 146 11.63 5.87 1.12
CA MET A 146 12.73 6.83 1.19
C MET A 146 13.80 6.52 0.16
N THR A 147 14.38 7.58 -0.38
CA THR A 147 15.62 7.55 -1.16
C THR A 147 16.83 7.39 -0.22
N GLN A 148 18.01 7.15 -0.79
CA GLN A 148 19.26 7.07 -0.01
C GLN A 148 19.55 8.37 0.75
N ASN A 149 19.04 9.50 0.26
CA ASN A 149 19.22 10.82 0.86
C ASN A 149 18.19 11.12 1.97
N GLY A 150 17.35 10.14 2.34
CA GLY A 150 16.32 10.32 3.36
C GLY A 150 15.10 11.13 2.91
N GLN A 151 14.99 11.47 1.63
CA GLN A 151 13.83 12.14 1.05
C GLN A 151 12.80 11.12 0.53
N PRO A 152 11.50 11.43 0.56
CA PRO A 152 10.48 10.52 0.05
C PRO A 152 10.67 10.21 -1.44
N ASP A 153 10.50 8.94 -1.81
CA ASP A 153 10.60 8.47 -3.20
C ASP A 153 9.27 8.67 -3.93
N ASN A 154 9.15 9.83 -4.58
CA ASN A 154 7.96 10.26 -5.34
C ASN A 154 7.66 9.39 -6.57
N PRO A 155 8.64 9.02 -7.43
CA PRO A 155 8.43 8.10 -8.53
C PRO A 155 7.93 6.72 -8.10
N ARG A 156 8.42 6.18 -6.97
CA ARG A 156 7.91 4.91 -6.44
C ARG A 156 6.48 5.06 -5.92
N SER A 157 6.23 6.08 -5.11
CA SER A 157 4.93 6.36 -4.50
C SER A 157 3.82 6.54 -5.55
N SER A 158 4.10 7.29 -6.61
CA SER A 158 3.16 7.57 -7.70
C SER A 158 2.69 6.32 -8.43
N ARG A 159 3.57 5.34 -8.67
CA ARG A 159 3.20 4.07 -9.31
C ARG A 159 2.16 3.29 -8.50
N TYR A 160 2.27 3.29 -7.17
CA TYR A 160 1.28 2.62 -6.31
C TYR A 160 -0.07 3.34 -6.37
N ILE A 161 -0.07 4.66 -6.28
CA ILE A 161 -1.31 5.46 -6.32
C ILE A 161 -2.01 5.33 -7.68
N LEU A 162 -1.27 5.40 -8.80
CA LEU A 162 -1.84 5.25 -10.13
C LEU A 162 -2.38 3.84 -10.38
N LYS A 163 -1.70 2.80 -9.89
CA LYS A 163 -2.22 1.42 -9.95
C LYS A 163 -3.48 1.26 -9.13
N ASP A 164 -3.53 1.86 -7.95
CA ASP A 164 -4.73 1.87 -7.09
C ASP A 164 -5.91 2.58 -7.78
N PHE A 165 -5.65 3.67 -8.51
CA PHE A 165 -6.66 4.38 -9.31
C PHE A 165 -7.20 3.50 -10.45
N VAL A 166 -6.32 2.92 -11.27
CA VAL A 166 -6.74 2.02 -12.38
C VAL A 166 -7.47 0.77 -11.88
N ASN A 167 -7.09 0.24 -10.71
CA ASN A 167 -7.76 -0.90 -10.08
C ASN A 167 -9.11 -0.54 -9.44
N GLY A 168 -9.51 0.74 -9.43
CA GLY A 168 -10.78 1.21 -8.86
C GLY A 168 -10.78 1.34 -7.34
N LYS A 169 -9.63 1.27 -6.66
CA LYS A 169 -9.54 1.58 -5.22
C LYS A 169 -9.77 3.06 -4.95
N LEU A 170 -9.36 3.90 -5.90
CA LEU A 170 -9.75 5.30 -6.00
C LEU A 170 -10.68 5.42 -7.21
N LEU A 171 -11.96 5.14 -7.00
CA LEU A 171 -12.96 5.13 -8.06
C LEU A 171 -13.41 6.56 -8.37
N TYR A 172 -13.37 6.92 -9.66
CA TYR A 172 -13.96 8.13 -10.19
C TYR A 172 -14.72 7.79 -11.48
N CYS A 173 -15.88 8.41 -11.69
CA CYS A 173 -16.70 8.20 -12.87
C CYS A 173 -17.06 9.55 -13.50
N HIS A 174 -16.74 9.71 -14.78
CA HIS A 174 -17.18 10.88 -15.55
C HIS A 174 -18.69 10.82 -15.79
N ALA A 175 -19.36 11.96 -15.63
CA ALA A 175 -20.75 12.12 -15.98
C ALA A 175 -20.93 12.02 -17.50
N PRO A 176 -22.04 11.43 -17.96
CA PRO A 176 -22.39 11.47 -19.38
C PRO A 176 -22.68 12.91 -19.83
N PRO A 177 -22.56 13.20 -21.13
CA PRO A 177 -22.84 14.53 -21.66
C PRO A 177 -24.27 14.95 -21.29
N GLY A 178 -24.42 16.18 -20.80
CA GLY A 178 -25.69 16.74 -20.36
C GLY A 178 -26.03 16.58 -18.87
N ILE A 179 -25.22 15.86 -18.10
CA ILE A 179 -25.37 15.74 -16.64
C ILE A 179 -24.23 16.48 -15.93
N CYS A 180 -24.56 17.24 -14.88
CA CYS A 180 -23.57 17.89 -14.03
C CYS A 180 -22.75 16.84 -13.25
N GLN A 181 -21.42 16.96 -13.30
CA GLN A 181 -20.50 16.02 -12.67
C GLN A 181 -20.73 15.83 -11.17
N GLU A 182 -21.04 16.92 -10.46
CA GLU A 182 -21.25 16.94 -9.01
C GLU A 182 -22.45 16.08 -8.58
N ASN A 183 -23.49 16.02 -9.42
CA ASN A 183 -24.70 15.24 -9.16
C ASN A 183 -24.51 13.76 -9.51
N PHE A 184 -23.64 13.46 -10.47
CA PHE A 184 -23.46 12.09 -10.96
C PHE A 184 -22.54 11.26 -10.06
N HIS A 185 -21.42 11.85 -9.62
CA HIS A 185 -20.42 11.14 -8.84
C HIS A 185 -20.17 11.84 -7.50
N THR A 186 -20.84 11.36 -6.46
CA THR A 186 -20.61 11.81 -5.09
C THR A 186 -19.76 10.79 -4.34
N PHE A 187 -18.65 11.26 -3.76
CA PHE A 187 -17.83 10.43 -2.89
C PHE A 187 -18.52 10.22 -1.55
N LYS A 188 -18.78 8.96 -1.19
CA LYS A 188 -19.27 8.63 0.15
C LYS A 188 -18.13 8.83 1.15
N VAL A 189 -18.19 9.90 1.92
CA VAL A 189 -17.29 10.06 3.08
C VAL A 189 -17.69 8.98 4.07
N LYS A 190 -16.79 8.04 4.36
CA LYS A 190 -16.95 7.18 5.53
C LYS A 190 -16.85 8.08 6.74
N GLU A 191 -17.99 8.44 7.32
CA GLU A 191 -18.00 9.02 8.65
C GLU A 191 -17.19 8.09 9.54
N ARG A 192 -16.11 8.61 10.15
CA ARG A 192 -15.44 7.87 11.21
C ARG A 192 -16.52 7.67 12.26
N ALA A 193 -16.85 6.40 12.56
CA ALA A 193 -17.73 6.09 13.67
C ALA A 193 -17.24 6.92 14.85
N HIS A 194 -18.10 7.81 15.36
CA HIS A 194 -17.75 8.64 16.49
C HIS A 194 -17.43 7.68 17.62
N ILE A 195 -16.14 7.48 17.90
CA ILE A 195 -15.72 6.79 19.11
C ILE A 195 -16.18 7.75 20.20
N PRO A 196 -17.15 7.37 21.05
CA PRO A 196 -17.52 8.23 22.17
C PRO A 196 -16.23 8.52 22.92
N GLU A 197 -15.96 9.79 23.19
CA GLU A 197 -14.82 10.16 24.03
C GLU A 197 -14.86 9.26 25.25
N ASN A 198 -13.77 8.50 25.42
CA ASN A 198 -13.69 7.38 26.33
C ASN A 198 -13.70 7.94 27.76
N THR A 199 -14.87 8.31 28.24
CA THR A 199 -15.13 8.69 29.62
C THR A 199 -14.77 7.47 30.46
N ALA A 200 -13.73 7.64 31.29
CA ALA A 200 -13.24 6.73 32.33
C ALA A 200 -12.05 5.78 32.05
N ILE A 201 -11.55 5.60 30.83
CA ILE A 201 -10.33 4.75 30.64
C ILE A 201 -9.03 5.57 30.62
N ALA A 202 -9.05 6.82 30.15
CA ALA A 202 -7.86 7.70 30.19
C ALA A 202 -7.45 8.09 31.63
N ASN A 203 -8.38 8.09 32.58
CA ASN A 203 -8.10 8.42 33.99
C ASN A 203 -7.36 7.32 34.76
N ARG A 204 -7.23 6.12 34.21
CA ARG A 204 -6.43 5.03 34.83
C ARG A 204 -4.98 5.01 34.38
N ALA A 205 -4.63 5.66 33.26
CA ALA A 205 -3.26 5.65 32.73
C ALA A 205 -2.39 6.82 33.25
N ILE A 206 -2.95 7.77 33.99
CA ILE A 206 -2.21 8.88 34.61
C ILE A 206 -2.64 9.03 36.07
N LYS A 207 -2.36 8.03 36.90
CA LYS A 207 -2.02 8.32 38.29
C LYS A 207 -0.52 8.56 38.33
N ILE A 208 -0.12 9.79 38.01
CA ILE A 208 1.20 10.29 38.43
C ILE A 208 1.15 10.29 39.96
N SER A 209 1.73 9.27 40.58
CA SER A 209 2.08 9.36 41.99
C SER A 209 2.96 10.60 42.13
N LYS A 210 2.50 11.62 42.85
CA LYS A 210 3.31 12.80 43.19
C LYS A 210 4.45 12.32 44.08
N VAL A 211 5.53 11.86 43.47
CA VAL A 211 6.80 11.60 44.16
C VAL A 211 7.40 12.97 44.42
N THR A 212 7.42 13.39 45.69
CA THR A 212 8.05 14.63 46.11
C THR A 212 9.58 14.49 46.05
N GLY A 213 10.29 15.59 45.75
CA GLY A 213 11.76 15.58 45.63
C GLY A 213 12.48 15.04 46.87
N GLU A 214 11.89 15.24 48.05
CA GLU A 214 12.39 14.74 49.34
C GLU A 214 12.43 13.20 49.42
N ASP A 215 11.57 12.50 48.68
CA ASP A 215 11.56 11.03 48.68
C ASP A 215 12.63 10.45 47.75
N LEU A 216 13.00 11.18 46.69
CA LEU A 216 14.12 10.81 45.82
C LEU A 216 15.46 11.03 46.52
N ASP A 217 15.60 12.13 47.26
CA ASP A 217 16.82 12.43 48.02
C ASP A 217 17.09 11.41 49.13
N LYS A 218 16.05 10.93 49.83
CA LYS A 218 16.20 9.87 50.85
C LYS A 218 16.72 8.55 50.27
N VAL A 219 16.40 8.23 49.02
CA VAL A 219 16.89 7.02 48.34
C VAL A 219 18.31 7.23 47.82
N PHE A 220 18.61 8.42 47.31
CA PHE A 220 19.93 8.78 46.78
C PHE A 220 21.02 8.81 47.87
N PHE A 221 20.76 9.47 49.00
CA PHE A 221 21.75 9.62 50.06
C PHE A 221 21.88 8.41 51.00
N LYS A 222 20.93 7.46 50.97
CA LYS A 222 21.08 6.17 51.67
C LYS A 222 22.16 5.26 51.08
N GLN A 223 22.61 5.53 49.86
CA GLN A 223 23.51 4.65 49.11
C GLN A 223 24.99 5.04 49.24
N THR A 224 25.40 5.60 50.38
CA THR A 224 26.80 5.90 50.64
C THR A 224 27.30 5.17 51.88
N SER A 225 27.79 3.95 51.67
CA SER A 225 28.92 3.44 52.45
C SER A 225 29.63 2.31 51.69
N LEU A 226 30.86 2.61 51.28
CA LEU A 226 31.99 1.69 51.06
C LEU A 226 31.96 0.80 49.79
N GLY A 227 32.89 1.07 48.86
CA GLY A 227 33.26 0.13 47.80
C GLY A 227 34.09 0.77 46.69
N ALA A 228 35.40 0.52 46.70
CA ALA A 228 36.44 1.10 45.85
C ALA A 228 36.12 1.22 44.34
N HIS A 229 36.68 2.26 43.71
CA HIS A 229 36.61 2.49 42.28
C HIS A 229 37.36 1.39 41.50
N THR A 230 36.63 0.55 40.77
CA THR A 230 37.19 -0.26 39.68
C THR A 230 36.65 0.27 38.35
N LYS A 231 37.54 0.61 37.41
CA LYS A 231 37.18 0.98 36.04
C LYS A 231 36.58 -0.23 35.32
N GLY A 232 35.29 -0.16 35.01
CA GLY A 232 34.55 -1.16 34.23
C GLY A 232 33.05 -0.84 34.23
N ILE A 233 32.39 -1.02 33.07
CA ILE A 233 30.98 -0.69 32.86
C ILE A 233 30.09 -1.47 33.85
N LYS A 234 29.54 -0.79 34.85
CA LYS A 234 28.49 -1.33 35.73
C LYS A 234 27.15 -1.26 35.00
N ARG A 235 26.47 -2.40 34.88
CA ARG A 235 25.05 -2.45 34.49
C ARG A 235 24.23 -1.78 35.58
N ILE A 236 23.62 -0.63 35.28
CA ILE A 236 22.58 -0.04 36.12
C ILE A 236 21.37 -0.97 36.07
N GLY A 237 20.98 -1.50 37.22
CA GLY A 237 19.87 -2.43 37.36
C GLY A 237 19.48 -2.60 38.83
N SER A 238 19.04 -1.52 39.46
CA SER A 238 18.13 -1.60 40.62
C SER A 238 16.76 -1.15 40.16
N ALA A 239 15.87 -2.09 39.91
CA ALA A 239 14.45 -1.80 39.75
C ALA A 239 13.82 -1.76 41.15
N VAL A 240 13.34 -0.58 41.55
CA VAL A 240 12.47 -0.42 42.72
C VAL A 240 11.05 -0.76 42.26
N ASN A 241 10.45 -1.81 42.82
CA ASN A 241 9.06 -2.14 42.55
C ASN A 241 8.17 -1.62 43.69
N LEU A 242 7.15 -0.82 43.34
CA LEU A 242 6.08 -0.43 44.26
C LEU A 242 5.05 -1.56 44.35
N THR A 243 4.66 -1.91 45.58
CA THR A 243 3.50 -2.78 45.83
C THR A 243 2.21 -1.94 45.84
N SER A 244 1.07 -2.59 45.62
CA SER A 244 -0.25 -1.95 45.43
C SER A 244 -0.72 -1.06 46.58
N ASN A 245 -0.06 -1.12 47.74
CA ASN A 245 -0.42 -0.36 48.93
C ASN A 245 0.55 0.81 49.23
N GLY A 246 1.46 1.14 48.31
CA GLY A 246 2.28 2.36 48.41
C GLY A 246 3.49 2.30 49.38
N SER A 247 3.78 1.15 49.98
CA SER A 247 4.98 0.93 50.80
C SER A 247 6.16 0.37 49.97
N ILE A 248 7.37 0.88 50.24
CA ILE A 248 8.62 0.48 49.57
C ILE A 248 9.19 -0.75 50.29
N ALA A 249 9.12 -1.92 49.64
CA ALA A 249 9.77 -3.13 50.11
C ALA A 249 11.14 -3.27 49.43
N GLY A 250 12.22 -3.10 50.20
CA GLY A 250 13.57 -3.43 49.74
C GLY A 250 13.80 -4.93 49.90
N SER A 251 13.71 -5.71 48.81
CA SER A 251 14.10 -7.12 48.84
C SER A 251 15.62 -7.24 48.70
N THR A 252 16.32 -7.41 49.81
CA THR A 252 17.70 -7.93 49.83
C THR A 252 17.64 -9.43 49.55
N MET A 253 17.84 -9.84 48.30
CA MET A 253 18.10 -11.24 48.00
C MET A 253 19.61 -11.50 48.08
N SER A 254 19.99 -12.17 49.16
CA SER A 254 21.27 -12.85 49.33
C SER A 254 21.46 -13.91 48.24
N ILE A 255 22.58 -13.80 47.50
CA ILE A 255 22.98 -14.79 46.50
C ILE A 255 23.39 -16.08 47.25
N SER A 256 22.55 -17.11 47.19
CA SER A 256 23.00 -18.48 47.43
C SER A 256 22.08 -19.47 46.73
N SER A 257 22.68 -20.17 45.77
CA SER A 257 22.23 -21.39 45.10
C SER A 257 21.03 -21.32 44.14
N VAL A 258 21.19 -22.05 43.03
CA VAL A 258 20.17 -22.54 42.08
C VAL A 258 19.99 -21.74 40.77
N GLY A 259 20.45 -22.38 39.68
CA GLY A 259 19.71 -22.46 38.43
C GLY A 259 20.06 -21.44 37.35
N THR A 260 20.89 -21.83 36.39
CA THR A 260 21.11 -21.13 35.13
C THR A 260 19.82 -21.11 34.29
N ASN A 261 18.93 -20.14 34.53
CA ASN A 261 17.84 -19.83 33.61
C ASN A 261 18.28 -18.75 32.61
N GLU A 262 18.61 -19.19 31.41
CA GLU A 262 18.92 -18.33 30.27
C GLU A 262 17.72 -17.47 29.88
N LYS A 263 18.01 -16.23 29.45
CA LYS A 263 17.00 -15.26 29.01
C LYS A 263 16.28 -15.74 27.73
N PRO A 264 14.95 -15.55 27.58
CA PRO A 264 14.15 -16.19 26.53
C PRO A 264 14.55 -15.84 25.09
N TRP A 265 15.25 -14.72 24.88
CA TRP A 265 15.61 -14.24 23.54
C TRP A 265 17.02 -14.64 23.09
N LYS A 266 17.81 -15.36 23.92
CA LYS A 266 19.18 -15.77 23.55
C LYS A 266 19.25 -17.06 22.72
N LYS A 267 18.14 -17.75 22.45
CA LYS A 267 18.08 -18.94 21.58
C LYS A 267 17.90 -18.62 20.10
N HIS A 268 18.68 -17.70 19.54
CA HIS A 268 18.69 -17.45 18.09
C HIS A 268 20.00 -17.79 17.37
N SER A 269 20.95 -18.40 18.09
CA SER A 269 22.23 -18.85 17.53
C SER A 269 22.24 -20.28 16.99
N GLU A 270 21.21 -21.09 17.24
CA GLU A 270 21.20 -22.52 16.84
C GLU A 270 20.34 -22.86 15.63
N LYS A 271 19.59 -21.90 15.05
CA LYS A 271 18.85 -22.12 13.78
C LYS A 271 19.55 -21.45 12.61
N ARG A 272 20.84 -21.71 12.46
CA ARG A 272 21.59 -21.37 11.24
C ARG A 272 21.68 -22.60 10.36
N ASN A 273 20.55 -23.20 9.97
CA ASN A 273 20.49 -24.11 8.82
C ASN A 273 19.05 -24.37 8.31
N LYS A 274 18.92 -24.23 6.99
CA LYS A 274 17.86 -24.73 6.09
C LYS A 274 16.56 -23.92 5.94
N ARG A 275 16.64 -22.85 5.14
CA ARG A 275 15.62 -22.61 4.08
C ARG A 275 16.18 -23.14 2.78
N GLU A 276 16.00 -24.44 2.55
CA GLU A 276 16.25 -25.03 1.24
C GLU A 276 15.11 -24.63 0.31
N LYS A 277 15.42 -24.19 -0.91
CA LYS A 277 14.40 -23.78 -1.88
C LYS A 277 13.53 -24.99 -2.25
N LEU A 278 12.21 -24.84 -2.21
CA LEU A 278 11.23 -25.91 -2.54
C LEU A 278 11.53 -26.62 -3.87
N ARG A 279 12.07 -25.88 -4.85
CA ARG A 279 12.50 -26.41 -6.15
C ARG A 279 13.60 -27.49 -6.07
N ARG A 280 14.43 -27.50 -5.02
CA ARG A 280 15.44 -28.54 -4.80
C ARG A 280 14.83 -29.81 -4.19
N VAL A 281 13.84 -29.66 -3.32
CA VAL A 281 13.16 -30.76 -2.64
C VAL A 281 12.31 -31.58 -3.62
N TYR A 282 11.66 -30.93 -4.58
CA TYR A 282 10.76 -31.58 -5.55
C TYR A 282 11.38 -31.85 -6.92
N ARG A 283 12.71 -31.78 -7.06
CA ARG A 283 13.40 -31.99 -8.35
C ARG A 283 13.10 -33.34 -9.00
N HIS A 284 12.83 -34.37 -8.19
CA HIS A 284 12.50 -35.72 -8.64
C HIS A 284 11.12 -35.84 -9.31
N LEU A 285 10.25 -34.82 -9.18
CA LEU A 285 8.94 -34.79 -9.85
C LEU A 285 8.99 -34.15 -11.24
N ASP A 286 10.09 -33.48 -11.58
CA ASP A 286 10.31 -32.83 -12.89
C ASP A 286 11.03 -33.75 -13.90
N GLU A 287 11.40 -34.98 -13.50
CA GLU A 287 12.00 -36.01 -14.37
C GLU A 287 10.99 -37.15 -14.63
N VAL A 288 9.93 -36.85 -15.39
CA VAL A 288 9.12 -37.81 -16.17
C VAL A 288 8.72 -37.14 -17.48
#